data_AF-A0A8C6NV94-F1
#
_entry.id   AF-A0A8C6NV94-F1
#
_cell.length_a   1.000
_cell.length_b   1.000
_cell.length_c   1.000
_cell.angle_alpha   90.00
_cell.angle_beta   90.00
_cell.angle_gamma   90.00
#
_symmetry.space_group_name_H-M   'P 1'
#
loop_
_entity.id
_entity.type
_entity.pdbx_description
1 polymer ?
#
loop_
_entity_poly.entity_id
_entity_poly.type
_entity_poly.pdbx_seq_one_letter_code
_entity_poly.pdbx_strand_id
1 'polypeptide(L)'
;MSRENTTRSLDSIDLASLRDPAGIFELVEVVGNGTYGQVYKGRHVKTGQLAAIKVMEVTEEEEEEIKLEINMLKSYSHHRNIATYYGAFIKKGPAGQDHQLWLVMEYCGAGSVTDLVKKTKGSCLKEDWIAYICREVLRVRSMSKLQTLQEAVCFSVS
;
A
#
# COMPACT_ATOMS: atom_id res chain seq x y z
N MET A 1 -3.35 1.50 38.26
CA MET A 1 -1.91 1.32 37.98
C MET A 1 -1.82 0.16 37.00
N SER A 2 -1.45 0.27 35.72
CA SER A 2 -1.03 1.37 34.88
C SER A 2 -1.38 0.93 33.45
N ARG A 3 -2.19 1.72 32.73
CA ARG A 3 -2.39 1.52 31.28
C ARG A 3 -1.12 2.03 30.61
N GLU A 4 -0.17 1.14 30.34
CA GLU A 4 1.07 1.50 29.65
C GLU A 4 0.80 1.82 28.18
N ASN A 5 0.47 3.09 27.98
CA ASN A 5 1.08 3.98 27.01
C ASN A 5 2.09 3.29 26.07
N THR A 6 1.65 2.96 24.87
CA THR A 6 2.55 2.88 23.72
C THR A 6 1.99 3.74 22.59
N THR A 7 1.94 5.05 22.86
CA THR A 7 2.56 6.01 21.95
C THR A 7 4.01 5.56 21.74
N ARG A 8 4.19 4.47 20.98
CA ARG A 8 5.49 4.20 20.36
C ARG A 8 5.67 5.40 19.46
N SER A 9 6.58 6.25 19.90
CA SER A 9 7.20 7.31 19.12
C SER A 9 7.06 7.00 17.63
N LEU A 10 6.55 7.95 16.87
CA LEU A 10 6.64 7.94 15.41
C LEU A 10 8.13 8.11 15.07
N ASP A 11 8.95 7.15 15.48
CA ASP A 11 10.38 7.13 15.32
C ASP A 11 10.63 7.28 13.83
N SER A 12 11.40 8.32 13.51
CA SER A 12 11.89 8.65 12.18
C SER A 12 12.17 7.36 11.41
N ILE A 13 11.31 7.03 10.45
CA ILE A 13 11.48 5.83 9.63
C ILE A 13 12.76 6.06 8.82
N ASP A 14 13.83 5.36 9.20
CA ASP A 14 15.08 5.44 8.47
C ASP A 14 14.99 4.50 7.25
N LEU A 15 14.85 5.08 6.06
CA LEU A 15 14.76 4.33 4.80
C LEU A 15 16.03 3.51 4.56
N ALA A 16 17.19 3.97 5.03
CA ALA A 16 18.46 3.26 4.87
C ALA A 16 18.55 2.00 5.76
N SER A 17 17.76 1.93 6.82
CA SER A 17 17.66 0.77 7.73
C SER A 17 16.71 -0.32 7.23
N LEU A 18 15.96 -0.05 6.15
CA LEU A 18 15.04 -1.04 5.57
C LEU A 18 15.81 -2.25 5.04
N ARG A 19 15.20 -3.42 5.18
CA ARG A 19 15.80 -4.68 4.71
C ARG A 19 15.70 -4.80 3.20
N ASP A 20 16.62 -5.56 2.62
CA ASP A 20 16.53 -5.94 1.21
C ASP A 20 15.32 -6.88 1.00
N PRO A 21 14.49 -6.66 -0.04
CA PRO A 21 13.37 -7.53 -0.34
C PRO A 21 13.76 -8.94 -0.84
N ALA A 22 15.02 -9.14 -1.28
CA ALA A 22 15.51 -10.40 -1.83
C ALA A 22 15.33 -11.57 -0.85
N GLY A 23 14.68 -12.64 -1.32
CA GLY A 23 14.38 -13.82 -0.51
C GLY A 23 13.21 -13.67 0.47
N ILE A 24 12.59 -12.48 0.52
CA ILE A 24 11.36 -12.22 1.30
C ILE A 24 10.17 -12.18 0.36
N PHE A 25 10.22 -11.31 -0.65
CA PHE A 25 9.18 -11.17 -1.66
C PHE A 25 9.76 -11.26 -3.07
N GLU A 26 9.04 -11.94 -3.95
CA GLU A 26 9.32 -11.99 -5.38
C GLU A 26 8.24 -11.20 -6.14
N LEU A 27 8.62 -10.48 -7.19
CA LEU A 27 7.69 -9.83 -8.11
C LEU A 27 7.23 -10.87 -9.14
N VAL A 28 5.92 -10.99 -9.34
CA VAL A 28 5.31 -11.98 -10.25
C VAL A 28 4.85 -11.33 -11.55
N GLU A 29 3.95 -10.36 -11.47
CA GLU A 29 3.37 -9.68 -12.64
C GLU A 29 3.07 -8.21 -12.31
N VAL A 30 3.12 -7.35 -13.33
CA VAL A 30 2.65 -5.96 -13.21
C VAL A 30 1.13 -5.98 -13.22
N VAL A 31 0.52 -5.38 -12.21
CA VAL A 31 -0.95 -5.27 -12.09
C VAL A 31 -1.41 -3.83 -12.35
N GLY A 32 -0.63 -2.83 -11.95
CA GLY A 32 -1.01 -1.43 -12.12
C GLY A 32 0.17 -0.48 -12.34
N ASN A 33 -0.14 0.69 -12.89
CA ASN A 33 0.78 1.83 -12.93
C ASN A 33 0.27 2.86 -11.92
N GLY A 34 0.98 3.00 -10.80
CA GLY A 34 0.70 4.02 -9.80
C GLY A 34 1.32 5.37 -10.16
N THR A 35 0.91 6.42 -9.44
CA THR A 35 1.39 7.80 -9.63
C THR A 35 2.91 7.92 -9.49
N TYR A 36 3.48 7.20 -8.51
CA TYR A 36 4.90 7.30 -8.12
C TYR A 36 5.72 6.05 -8.49
N GLY A 37 5.15 5.12 -9.27
CA GLY A 37 5.83 3.88 -9.60
C GLY A 37 4.91 2.74 -10.03
N GLN A 38 5.49 1.57 -10.28
CA GLN A 38 4.75 0.41 -10.78
C GLN A 38 4.26 -0.47 -9.63
N VAL A 39 3.06 -1.00 -9.82
CA VAL A 39 2.40 -1.91 -8.88
C VAL A 39 2.56 -3.33 -9.41
N TYR A 40 3.24 -4.14 -8.63
CA TYR A 40 3.46 -5.54 -8.93
C TYR A 40 2.65 -6.41 -7.99
N LYS A 41 2.05 -7.46 -8.52
CA LYS A 41 1.66 -8.59 -7.69
C LYS A 41 2.93 -9.34 -7.37
N GLY A 42 3.21 -9.44 -6.08
CA GLY A 42 4.29 -10.23 -5.55
C GLY A 42 3.82 -11.44 -4.77
N ARG A 43 4.76 -12.28 -4.42
CA ARG A 43 4.56 -13.45 -3.57
C ARG A 43 5.60 -13.47 -2.47
N HIS A 44 5.16 -13.74 -1.25
CA HIS A 44 6.09 -13.99 -0.15
C HIS A 44 6.75 -15.36 -0.34
N VAL A 45 8.08 -15.40 -0.43
CA VAL A 45 8.84 -16.59 -0.83
C VAL A 45 8.64 -17.75 0.14
N LYS A 46 8.53 -17.47 1.45
CA LYS A 46 8.41 -18.53 2.47
C LYS A 46 7.00 -19.07 2.64
N THR A 47 5.98 -18.21 2.54
CA THR A 47 4.59 -18.59 2.84
C THR A 47 3.74 -18.78 1.58
N GLY A 48 4.22 -18.34 0.42
CA GLY A 48 3.46 -18.32 -0.83
C GLY A 48 2.32 -17.30 -0.87
N GLN A 49 2.18 -16.47 0.17
CA GLN A 49 1.11 -15.47 0.29
C GLN A 49 1.27 -14.38 -0.78
N LEU A 50 0.18 -14.01 -1.43
CA LEU A 50 0.17 -12.92 -2.41
C LEU A 50 0.20 -11.55 -1.71
N ALA A 51 0.92 -10.62 -2.31
CA ALA A 51 1.04 -9.24 -1.85
C ALA A 51 1.04 -8.29 -3.05
N ALA A 52 0.60 -7.05 -2.86
CA ALA A 52 0.84 -5.97 -3.79
C ALA A 52 2.13 -5.25 -3.38
N ILE A 53 3.03 -5.00 -4.34
CA ILE A 53 4.36 -4.40 -4.14
C ILE A 53 4.54 -3.15 -5.01
N LYS A 54 4.60 -1.96 -4.39
CA LYS A 54 4.77 -0.66 -5.08
C LYS A 54 6.25 -0.46 -5.18
N VAL A 55 6.79 -0.51 -6.39
CA VAL A 55 8.19 -0.23 -6.64
C VAL A 55 8.29 1.23 -7.06
N MET A 56 8.93 2.03 -6.21
CA MET A 56 9.15 3.46 -6.40
C MET A 56 10.65 3.73 -6.38
N GLU A 57 11.11 4.66 -7.21
CA GLU A 57 12.47 5.19 -7.13
C GLU A 57 12.51 6.22 -6.01
N VAL A 58 13.53 6.17 -5.16
CA VAL A 58 13.68 7.10 -4.03
C VAL A 58 14.65 8.18 -4.46
N THR A 59 14.13 9.40 -4.58
CA THR A 59 14.93 10.61 -4.70
C THR A 59 15.07 11.30 -3.33
N GLU A 60 16.13 12.10 -3.14
CA GLU A 60 16.34 12.83 -1.87
C GLU A 60 15.20 13.82 -1.56
N GLU A 61 14.55 14.39 -2.58
CA GLU A 61 13.44 15.33 -2.41
C GLU A 61 12.14 14.64 -1.95
N GLU A 62 11.94 13.37 -2.33
CA GLU A 62 10.72 12.61 -2.02
C GLU A 62 10.80 11.82 -0.70
N GLU A 63 11.98 11.73 -0.08
CA GLU A 63 12.20 10.94 1.12
C GLU A 63 11.26 11.34 2.29
N GLU A 64 11.02 12.64 2.49
CA GLU A 64 10.10 13.11 3.54
C GLU A 64 8.64 12.71 3.27
N GLU A 65 8.18 12.82 2.02
CA GLU A 65 6.83 12.43 1.63
C GLU A 65 6.63 10.92 1.82
N ILE A 66 7.59 10.12 1.35
CA ILE A 66 7.61 8.66 1.52
C ILE A 66 7.53 8.26 3.00
N LYS A 67 8.31 8.91 3.88
CA LYS A 67 8.28 8.64 5.32
C LYS A 67 6.89 8.91 5.90
N LEU A 68 6.26 10.01 5.50
CA LEU A 68 4.90 10.33 5.91
C LEU A 68 3.89 9.28 5.42
N GLU A 69 4.03 8.79 4.20
CA GLU A 69 3.16 7.75 3.66
C GLU A 69 3.28 6.43 4.43
N ILE A 70 4.50 5.95 4.65
CA ILE A 70 4.73 4.71 5.41
C ILE A 70 4.16 4.84 6.83
N ASN A 71 4.35 6.01 7.45
CA ASN A 71 3.85 6.24 8.80
C ASN A 71 2.32 6.20 8.87
N MET A 72 1.65 6.77 7.87
CA MET A 72 0.19 6.67 7.74
C MET A 72 -0.25 5.22 7.49
N LEU A 73 0.40 4.51 6.56
CA LEU A 73 0.10 3.11 6.28
C LEU A 73 0.19 2.25 7.55
N LYS A 74 1.28 2.40 8.33
CA LYS A 74 1.45 1.69 9.61
C LYS A 74 0.32 2.01 10.58
N SER A 75 0.02 3.30 10.78
CA SER A 75 -0.99 3.76 11.73
C SER A 75 -2.41 3.26 11.43
N TYR A 76 -2.73 3.08 10.14
CA TYR A 76 -4.09 2.76 9.69
C TYR A 76 -4.29 1.32 9.20
N SER A 77 -3.21 0.56 9.00
CA SER A 77 -3.23 -0.84 8.53
C SER A 77 -4.05 -1.81 9.39
N HIS A 78 -4.36 -1.46 10.63
CA HIS A 78 -5.19 -2.27 11.53
C HIS A 78 -6.70 -2.16 11.26
N HIS A 79 -7.11 -1.23 10.38
CA HIS A 79 -8.52 -1.04 10.08
C HIS A 79 -9.01 -2.07 9.06
N ARG A 80 -10.15 -2.72 9.35
CA ARG A 80 -10.73 -3.79 8.51
C ARG A 80 -10.97 -3.42 7.04
N ASN A 81 -11.19 -2.14 6.76
CA ASN A 81 -11.46 -1.62 5.42
C ASN A 81 -10.21 -1.07 4.70
N ILE A 82 -9.02 -1.28 5.26
CA ILE A 82 -7.74 -0.83 4.70
C ILE A 82 -6.88 -2.07 4.48
N ALA A 83 -6.24 -2.15 3.31
CA ALA A 83 -5.35 -3.26 3.00
C ALA A 83 -4.21 -3.33 4.03
N THR A 84 -3.97 -4.53 4.55
CA THR A 84 -2.98 -4.72 5.61
C THR A 84 -1.59 -4.39 5.07
N TYR A 85 -0.90 -3.43 5.70
CA TYR A 85 0.49 -3.11 5.39
C TYR A 85 1.42 -4.17 5.97
N TYR A 86 2.24 -4.80 5.13
CA TYR A 86 3.18 -5.85 5.55
C TYR A 86 4.58 -5.30 5.84
N GLY A 87 4.99 -4.24 5.15
CA GLY A 87 6.30 -3.64 5.37
C GLY A 87 6.80 -2.81 4.19
N ALA A 88 7.94 -2.15 4.41
CA ALA A 88 8.70 -1.46 3.39
C ALA A 88 10.09 -2.11 3.30
N PHE A 89 10.62 -2.19 2.10
CA PHE A 89 11.93 -2.76 1.81
C PHE A 89 12.68 -1.83 0.87
N ILE A 90 13.99 -1.78 0.97
CA ILE A 90 14.82 -0.96 0.07
C ILE A 90 15.76 -1.87 -0.69
N LYS A 91 15.70 -1.78 -2.02
CA LYS A 91 16.65 -2.45 -2.90
C LYS A 91 17.65 -1.41 -3.36
N LYS A 92 18.88 -1.53 -2.86
CA LYS A 92 19.96 -0.60 -3.21
C LYS A 92 20.36 -0.82 -4.67
N GLY A 93 20.27 0.25 -5.46
CA GLY A 93 20.75 0.25 -6.84
C GLY A 93 22.28 0.05 -6.91
N PRO A 94 22.80 -0.49 -8.03
CA PRO A 94 24.23 -0.46 -8.31
C PRO A 94 24.75 0.98 -8.35
N ALA A 95 26.07 1.17 -8.16
CA ALA A 95 26.68 2.49 -8.06
C ALA A 95 26.26 3.43 -9.22
N GLY A 96 25.58 4.53 -8.88
CA GLY A 96 25.05 5.50 -9.84
C GLY A 96 23.57 5.35 -10.20
N GLN A 97 22.84 4.39 -9.60
CA GLN A 97 21.38 4.27 -9.72
C GLN A 97 20.68 4.54 -8.39
N ASP A 98 19.52 5.18 -8.47
CA ASP A 98 18.66 5.46 -7.33
C ASP A 98 18.20 4.17 -6.64
N HIS A 99 17.91 4.29 -5.35
CA HIS A 99 17.41 3.17 -4.57
C HIS A 99 15.93 2.93 -4.88
N GLN A 100 15.52 1.67 -4.90
CA GLN A 100 14.12 1.32 -5.12
C GLN A 100 13.46 0.98 -3.79
N LEU A 101 12.42 1.72 -3.42
CA LEU A 101 11.56 1.42 -2.30
C LEU A 101 10.43 0.50 -2.73
N TRP A 102 10.23 -0.56 -1.95
CA TRP A 102 9.17 -1.54 -2.15
C TRP A 102 8.20 -1.41 -0.99
N LEU A 103 6.99 -0.89 -1.26
CA LEU A 103 5.90 -0.88 -0.29
C LEU A 103 5.06 -2.13 -0.48
N VAL A 104 5.00 -2.97 0.54
CA VAL A 104 4.35 -4.27 0.48
C VAL A 104 3.09 -4.27 1.32
N MET A 105 1.97 -4.66 0.72
CA MET A 105 0.70 -4.82 1.40
C MET A 105 -0.09 -6.01 0.91
N GLU A 106 -1.20 -6.27 1.58
CA GLU A 106 -2.19 -7.27 1.20
C GLU A 106 -2.63 -7.12 -0.26
N TYR A 107 -2.68 -8.24 -1.00
CA TYR A 107 -3.20 -8.27 -2.36
C TYR A 107 -4.70 -8.51 -2.36
N CYS A 108 -5.45 -7.57 -2.89
CA CYS A 108 -6.90 -7.61 -3.02
C CYS A 108 -7.31 -8.11 -4.42
N GLY A 109 -7.31 -9.43 -4.61
CA GLY A 109 -7.59 -10.06 -5.91
C GLY A 109 -9.00 -9.85 -6.50
N ALA A 110 -9.89 -9.12 -5.81
CA ALA A 110 -11.23 -8.80 -6.30
C ALA A 110 -11.23 -7.73 -7.41
N GLY A 111 -10.12 -7.00 -7.61
CA GLY A 111 -10.05 -5.91 -8.58
C GLY A 111 -10.79 -4.66 -8.11
N SER A 112 -10.57 -3.54 -8.80
CA SER A 112 -10.96 -2.21 -8.31
C SER A 112 -12.47 -2.02 -8.40
N VAL A 113 -13.00 -1.00 -7.70
CA VAL A 113 -14.39 -0.59 -7.92
C VAL A 113 -14.62 -0.27 -9.40
N THR A 114 -13.63 0.31 -10.08
CA THR A 114 -13.68 0.57 -11.52
C THR A 114 -13.77 -0.74 -12.33
N ASP A 115 -13.04 -1.78 -11.95
CA ASP A 115 -13.14 -3.09 -12.61
C ASP A 115 -14.48 -3.78 -12.32
N LEU A 116 -15.03 -3.58 -11.13
CA LEU A 116 -16.38 -4.05 -10.79
C LEU A 116 -17.45 -3.38 -11.65
N VAL A 117 -17.34 -2.05 -11.89
CA VAL A 117 -18.22 -1.32 -12.81
C VAL A 117 -18.10 -1.89 -14.23
N LYS A 118 -16.87 -2.10 -14.72
CA LYS A 118 -16.62 -2.63 -16.08
C LYS A 118 -17.13 -4.06 -16.27
N LYS A 119 -17.03 -4.92 -15.24
CA LYS A 119 -17.54 -6.30 -15.27
C LYS A 119 -19.07 -6.40 -15.17
N THR A 120 -19.74 -5.32 -14.77
CA THR A 120 -21.20 -5.30 -14.63
C THR A 120 -21.87 -4.98 -15.97
N LYS A 121 -22.88 -5.77 -16.35
CA LYS A 121 -23.64 -5.55 -17.59
C LYS A 121 -24.23 -4.14 -17.62
N GLY A 122 -23.83 -3.35 -18.62
CA GLY A 122 -24.30 -1.98 -18.81
C GLY A 122 -23.47 -0.90 -18.11
N SER A 123 -22.33 -1.23 -17.51
CA SER A 123 -21.45 -0.26 -16.82
C SER A 123 -22.14 0.52 -15.69
N CYS A 124 -23.20 -0.05 -15.10
CA CYS A 124 -23.96 0.57 -14.03
C CYS A 124 -23.96 -0.36 -12.81
N LEU A 125 -23.47 0.15 -11.68
CA LEU A 125 -23.64 -0.51 -10.38
C LEU A 125 -25.02 -0.19 -9.83
N LYS A 126 -25.63 -1.15 -9.12
CA LYS A 126 -26.86 -0.90 -8.38
C LYS A 126 -26.59 0.15 -7.29
N GLU A 127 -27.57 1.00 -7.01
CA GLU A 127 -27.47 2.04 -6.00
C GLU A 127 -27.12 1.47 -4.61
N ASP A 128 -27.65 0.29 -4.26
CA ASP A 128 -27.29 -0.42 -3.02
C ASP A 128 -25.80 -0.73 -2.91
N TRP A 129 -25.15 -1.09 -4.01
CA TRP A 129 -23.73 -1.39 -4.06
C TRP A 129 -22.91 -0.09 -3.94
N ILE A 130 -23.35 0.97 -4.61
CA ILE A 130 -22.74 2.30 -4.51
C ILE A 130 -22.84 2.81 -3.07
N ALA A 131 -24.02 2.72 -2.44
CA ALA A 131 -24.25 3.12 -1.07
C ALA A 131 -23.39 2.32 -0.09
N TYR A 132 -23.22 1.02 -0.31
CA TYR A 132 -22.32 0.18 0.49
C TYR A 132 -20.87 0.64 0.37
N ILE A 133 -20.37 0.81 -0.87
CA ILE A 133 -19.00 1.26 -1.12
C ILE A 133 -18.77 2.64 -0.50
N CYS A 134 -19.67 3.59 -0.74
CA CYS A 134 -19.62 4.92 -0.15
C CYS A 134 -19.62 4.86 1.38
N ARG A 135 -20.43 4.02 2.01
CA ARG A 135 -20.45 3.86 3.47
C ARG A 135 -19.12 3.33 4.01
N GLU A 136 -18.56 2.30 3.39
CA GLU A 136 -17.28 1.74 3.84
C GLU A 136 -16.10 2.70 3.61
N VAL A 137 -16.12 3.49 2.53
CA VAL A 137 -15.15 4.59 2.30
C VAL A 137 -15.34 5.72 3.33
N LEU A 138 -16.58 6.12 3.60
CA LEU A 138 -16.88 7.17 4.58
C LEU A 138 -16.53 6.76 6.02
N ARG A 139 -16.53 5.47 6.36
CA ARG A 139 -16.03 4.97 7.64
C ARG A 139 -14.54 5.22 7.85
N VAL A 140 -13.76 5.35 6.78
CA VAL A 140 -12.33 5.71 6.82
C VAL A 140 -12.14 7.22 7.06
N ARG A 141 -13.18 8.05 6.93
CA ARG A 141 -13.12 9.53 6.76
C ARG A 141 -12.79 10.36 8.01
N SER A 142 -12.33 9.79 9.13
CA SER A 142 -11.73 10.62 10.21
C SER A 142 -10.31 11.08 9.92
N MET A 143 -9.79 10.88 8.71
CA MET A 143 -8.38 11.08 8.38
C MET A 143 -8.19 12.21 7.37
N SER A 144 -7.51 13.28 7.78
CA SER A 144 -7.25 14.51 7.02
C SER A 144 -6.32 14.35 5.81
N LYS A 145 -5.94 13.11 5.44
CA LYS A 145 -5.05 12.79 4.31
C LYS A 145 -5.61 11.58 3.55
N LEU A 146 -6.73 11.81 2.86
CA LEU A 146 -7.46 10.80 2.07
C LEU A 146 -6.68 10.26 0.86
N GLN A 147 -5.77 11.05 0.28
CA GLN A 147 -5.04 10.66 -0.94
C GLN A 147 -4.15 9.43 -0.73
N THR A 148 -3.33 9.40 0.31
CA THR A 148 -2.38 8.29 0.53
C THR A 148 -3.09 6.97 0.85
N LEU A 149 -4.26 7.00 1.50
CA LEU A 149 -5.06 5.80 1.75
C LEU A 149 -5.87 5.36 0.55
N GLN A 150 -6.40 6.30 -0.25
CA GLN A 150 -7.00 5.94 -1.54
C GLN A 150 -5.96 5.30 -2.45
N GLU A 151 -4.73 5.81 -2.48
CA GLU A 151 -3.64 5.16 -3.20
C GLU A 151 -3.34 3.78 -2.63
N ALA A 152 -3.23 3.60 -1.32
CA ALA A 152 -3.00 2.29 -0.68
C ALA A 152 -4.07 1.24 -1.04
N VAL A 153 -5.35 1.61 -0.94
CA VAL A 153 -6.46 0.72 -1.26
C VAL A 153 -6.51 0.45 -2.77
N CYS A 154 -6.33 1.47 -3.61
CA CYS A 154 -6.23 1.29 -5.06
C CYS A 154 -5.02 0.41 -5.44
N PHE A 155 -3.91 0.56 -4.71
CA PHE A 155 -2.64 -0.11 -4.91
C PHE A 155 -2.70 -1.62 -4.59
N SER A 156 -3.44 -2.04 -3.57
CA SER A 156 -3.66 -3.49 -3.33
C SER A 156 -4.48 -4.20 -4.42
N VAL A 157 -5.15 -3.43 -5.26
CA VAL A 157 -6.26 -3.90 -6.09
C VAL A 157 -6.01 -3.73 -7.60
N SER A 158 -5.19 -2.74 -7.99
CA SER A 158 -4.92 -2.34 -9.39
C SER A 158 -3.88 -3.22 -10.02
#